data_AF-A0A8S0FQT9-F1
#
_entry.id   AF-A0A8S0FQT9-F1
#
_cell.length_a   1.000
_cell.length_b   1.000
_cell.length_c   1.000
_cell.angle_alpha   90.00
_cell.angle_beta   90.00
_cell.angle_gamma   90.00
#
_symmetry.space_group_name_H-M   'P 1'
#
loop_
_entity.id
_entity.type
_entity.pdbx_description
1 polymer ?
#
loop_
_entity_poly.entity_id
_entity_poly.type
_entity_poly.pdbx_seq_one_letter_code
_entity_poly.pdbx_strand_id
1 'polypeptide(L)'
;MSVFVADGAGSASQGGEGAMLAVNEAMAYMSQKVQGGELGLNDVLATDIVLTIRQRLFAEAEAKELAVRDFACTFLGLISSANGTLIMQIGDGGVVVDLGHGLQLPLTPMVGEYANMTHFITDEDAVSRLDTFTSTERAHKVAQLF
;
A
#
# COMPACT_ATOMS: atom_id res chain seq x y z
N MET A 1 -6.84 -10.76 8.72
CA MET A 1 -5.87 -11.04 7.63
C MET A 1 -5.43 -9.71 7.08
N SER A 2 -4.13 -9.53 6.88
CA SER A 2 -3.57 -8.40 6.15
C SER A 2 -2.66 -8.94 5.05
N VAL A 3 -2.71 -8.33 3.88
CA VAL A 3 -1.83 -8.62 2.74
C VAL A 3 -1.31 -7.29 2.23
N PHE A 4 0.00 -7.17 2.14
CA PHE A 4 0.68 -6.00 1.59
C PHE A 4 1.61 -6.46 0.49
N VAL A 5 1.58 -5.74 -0.61
CA VAL A 5 2.42 -6.01 -1.76
C VAL A 5 2.92 -4.68 -2.31
N ALA A 6 4.17 -4.64 -2.70
CA ALA A 6 4.82 -3.50 -3.32
C ALA A 6 5.63 -3.98 -4.53
N ASP A 7 5.65 -3.19 -5.59
CA ASP A 7 6.53 -3.41 -6.74
C ASP A 7 7.54 -2.27 -6.85
N GLY A 8 8.81 -2.63 -6.96
CA GLY A 8 9.91 -1.69 -7.01
C GLY A 8 10.03 -1.07 -8.40
N ALA A 9 10.16 0.25 -8.48
CA ALA A 9 10.38 0.92 -9.75
C ALA A 9 11.68 0.40 -10.40
N GLY A 10 11.58 -0.18 -11.60
CA GLY A 10 12.76 -0.69 -12.32
C GLY A 10 13.79 0.37 -12.71
N SER A 11 13.39 1.65 -12.67
CA SER A 11 14.26 2.81 -12.87
C SER A 11 14.97 3.28 -11.59
N ALA A 12 14.52 2.83 -10.42
CA ALA A 12 15.05 3.25 -9.13
C ALA A 12 16.16 2.30 -8.67
N SER A 13 17.30 2.86 -8.27
CA SER A 13 18.51 2.08 -7.97
C SER A 13 18.34 1.12 -6.77
N GLN A 14 17.41 1.42 -5.86
CA GLN A 14 17.03 0.64 -4.69
C GLN A 14 15.54 0.24 -4.72
N GLY A 15 14.89 0.18 -5.89
CA GLY A 15 13.44 -0.06 -5.98
C GLY A 15 12.98 -1.36 -5.31
N GLY A 16 13.73 -2.45 -5.48
CA GLY A 16 13.45 -3.73 -4.82
C GLY A 16 13.61 -3.68 -3.30
N GLU A 17 14.57 -2.90 -2.80
CA GLU A 17 14.72 -2.69 -1.36
C GLU A 17 13.62 -1.78 -0.81
N GLY A 18 13.25 -0.73 -1.54
CA GLY A 18 12.11 0.13 -1.21
C GLY A 18 10.82 -0.65 -1.05
N ALA A 19 10.51 -1.53 -2.01
CA ALA A 19 9.35 -2.42 -1.94
C ALA A 19 9.39 -3.34 -0.71
N MET A 20 10.55 -3.93 -0.41
CA MET A 20 10.73 -4.79 0.77
C MET A 20 10.51 -4.02 2.07
N LEU A 21 11.08 -2.81 2.20
CA LEU A 21 10.92 -1.96 3.36
C LEU A 21 9.46 -1.53 3.54
N ALA A 22 8.77 -1.17 2.45
CA ALA A 22 7.37 -0.79 2.49
C ALA A 22 6.47 -1.91 3.04
N VAL A 23 6.64 -3.14 2.53
CA VAL A 23 5.86 -4.30 3.02
C VAL A 23 6.19 -4.63 4.47
N ASN A 24 7.47 -4.64 4.84
CA ASN A 24 7.90 -4.96 6.21
C ASN A 24 7.39 -3.94 7.22
N GLU A 25 7.46 -2.65 6.90
CA GLU A 25 6.99 -1.58 7.78
C GLU A 25 5.47 -1.64 7.95
N ALA A 26 4.71 -1.86 6.86
CA ALA A 26 3.27 -2.05 6.92
C ALA A 26 2.88 -3.24 7.82
N MET A 27 3.58 -4.36 7.68
CA MET A 27 3.37 -5.56 8.49
C MET A 27 3.68 -5.31 9.97
N ALA A 28 4.79 -4.64 10.26
CA ALA A 28 5.19 -4.29 11.63
C ALA A 28 4.15 -3.36 12.29
N TYR A 29 3.73 -2.31 11.58
CA TYR A 29 2.70 -1.39 12.04
C TYR A 29 1.37 -2.11 12.34
N MET A 30 0.94 -2.99 11.43
CA MET A 30 -0.29 -3.77 11.63
C MET A 30 -0.20 -4.72 12.81
N SER A 31 0.95 -5.37 13.01
CA SER A 31 1.14 -6.25 14.16
C SER A 31 0.98 -5.49 15.48
N GLN A 32 1.48 -4.26 15.56
CA GLN A 32 1.33 -3.41 16.74
C GLN A 32 -0.13 -3.00 16.96
N LYS A 33 -0.84 -2.58 15.92
CA LYS A 33 -2.27 -2.19 16.00
C LYS A 33 -3.16 -3.35 16.44
N VAL A 34 -2.93 -4.54 15.89
CA VAL A 34 -3.69 -5.75 16.28
C VAL A 34 -3.46 -6.11 17.75
N GLN A 35 -2.22 -6.01 18.24
CA GLN A 35 -1.92 -6.24 19.66
C GLN A 35 -2.54 -5.17 20.58
N GLY A 36 -2.69 -3.94 20.10
CA GLY A 36 -3.33 -2.84 20.81
C GLY A 36 -4.87 -2.94 20.90
N GLY A 37 -5.50 -3.86 20.17
CA GLY A 37 -6.94 -4.13 20.27
C GLY A 37 -7.87 -3.15 19.52
N GLU A 38 -7.34 -2.09 18.92
CA GLU A 38 -8.11 -1.14 18.11
C GLU A 38 -7.70 -1.21 16.64
N LEU A 39 -8.65 -1.62 15.79
CA LEU A 39 -8.46 -1.58 14.33
C LEU A 39 -9.70 -0.98 13.65
N GLY A 40 -9.72 0.34 13.56
CA GLY A 40 -10.66 1.06 12.70
C GLY A 40 -10.27 0.87 11.24
N LEU A 41 -11.07 0.12 10.47
CA LEU A 41 -10.86 -0.04 9.03
C LEU A 41 -11.38 1.20 8.29
N ASN A 42 -10.53 2.22 8.19
CA ASN A 42 -10.87 3.52 7.62
C ASN A 42 -9.65 4.19 6.96
N ASP A 43 -9.90 5.34 6.33
CA ASP A 43 -8.89 6.12 5.60
C ASP A 43 -7.77 6.63 6.51
N VAL A 44 -8.06 6.85 7.80
CA VAL A 44 -7.05 7.25 8.79
C VAL A 44 -6.03 6.13 8.98
N LEU A 45 -6.47 4.88 9.13
CA LEU A 45 -5.58 3.73 9.22
C LEU A 45 -4.74 3.58 7.94
N ALA A 46 -5.35 3.72 6.77
CA ALA A 46 -4.63 3.64 5.50
C ALA A 46 -3.56 4.75 5.40
N THR A 47 -3.91 5.98 5.77
CA THR A 47 -3.02 7.14 5.77
C THR A 47 -1.85 6.93 6.74
N ASP A 48 -2.11 6.46 7.96
CA ASP A 48 -1.06 6.22 8.95
C ASP A 48 -0.06 5.13 8.51
N ILE A 49 -0.55 4.08 7.84
CA ILE A 49 0.31 3.04 7.26
C ILE A 49 1.24 3.67 6.21
N VAL A 50 0.69 4.44 5.27
CA VAL A 50 1.47 5.10 4.22
C VAL A 50 2.48 6.08 4.82
N LEU A 51 2.10 6.87 5.82
CA LEU A 51 3.00 7.81 6.49
C LEU A 51 4.16 7.08 7.20
N THR A 52 3.87 5.97 7.87
CA THR A 52 4.89 5.16 8.57
C THR A 52 5.88 4.57 7.57
N ILE A 53 5.39 4.00 6.47
CA ILE A 53 6.24 3.48 5.38
C ILE A 53 7.14 4.59 4.83
N ARG A 54 6.55 5.75 4.51
CA ARG A 54 7.31 6.90 4.02
C ARG A 54 8.41 7.28 5.00
N GLN A 55 8.09 7.44 6.27
CA GLN A 55 9.10 7.75 7.29
C GLN A 55 10.27 6.76 7.29
N ARG A 56 9.98 5.45 7.16
CA ARG A 56 11.01 4.41 7.08
C ARG A 56 11.87 4.55 5.82
N LEU A 57 11.27 4.78 4.66
CA LEU A 57 11.98 4.96 3.39
C LEU A 57 12.86 6.22 3.39
N PHE A 58 12.36 7.33 3.94
CA PHE A 58 13.14 8.57 4.08
C PHE A 58 14.34 8.37 5.01
N ALA A 59 14.15 7.68 6.14
CA ALA A 59 15.23 7.38 7.07
C ALA A 59 16.30 6.46 6.44
N GLU A 60 15.89 5.47 5.64
CA GLU A 60 16.84 4.59 4.93
C GLU A 60 17.61 5.35 3.84
N ALA A 61 16.93 6.22 3.10
CA ALA A 61 17.57 7.06 2.09
C ALA A 61 18.62 7.99 2.70
N GLU A 62 18.29 8.63 3.84
CA GLU A 62 19.24 9.45 4.60
C GLU A 62 20.44 8.64 5.09
N ALA A 63 20.21 7.46 5.67
CA ALA A 63 21.27 6.58 6.17
C ALA A 63 22.23 6.10 5.06
N LYS A 64 21.76 6.01 3.82
CA LYS A 64 22.53 5.60 2.64
C LYS A 64 23.05 6.76 1.78
N GLU A 65 22.77 8.00 2.18
CA GLU A 65 23.09 9.21 1.41
C GLU A 65 22.52 9.16 -0.03
N LEU A 66 21.33 8.57 -0.19
CA LEU A 66 20.62 8.45 -1.47
C LEU A 66 19.38 9.35 -1.50
N ALA A 67 18.83 9.57 -2.69
CA ALA A 67 17.56 10.26 -2.80
C ALA A 67 16.42 9.29 -2.47
N VAL A 68 15.35 9.75 -1.81
CA VAL A 68 14.20 8.88 -1.49
C VAL A 68 13.58 8.22 -2.73
N ARG A 69 13.63 8.89 -3.88
CA ARG A 69 13.18 8.35 -5.18
C ARG A 69 13.95 7.11 -5.63
N ASP A 70 15.16 6.88 -5.10
CA ASP A 70 15.91 5.65 -5.39
C ASP A 70 15.24 4.42 -4.77
N PHE A 71 14.34 4.61 -3.80
CA PHE A 71 13.53 3.56 -3.17
C PHE A 71 12.08 3.55 -3.68
N ALA A 72 11.82 4.18 -4.83
CA ALA A 72 10.48 4.28 -5.40
C ALA A 72 9.86 2.88 -5.61
N CYS A 73 8.65 2.71 -5.10
CA CYS A 73 7.85 1.50 -5.26
C CYS A 73 6.35 1.84 -5.18
N THR A 74 5.53 1.00 -5.82
CA THR A 74 4.08 1.02 -5.64
C THR A 74 3.74 0.39 -4.29
N PHE A 75 2.50 0.57 -3.82
CA PHE A 75 2.03 -0.06 -2.59
C PHE A 75 0.54 -0.40 -2.66
N LEU A 76 0.23 -1.67 -2.49
CA LEU A 76 -1.12 -2.21 -2.41
C LEU A 76 -1.32 -2.86 -1.03
N GLY A 77 -2.42 -2.53 -0.36
CA GLY A 77 -2.77 -3.11 0.92
C GLY A 77 -4.21 -3.61 0.96
N LEU A 78 -4.42 -4.76 1.59
CA LEU A 78 -5.73 -5.28 1.97
C LEU A 78 -5.69 -5.72 3.43
N ILE A 79 -6.63 -5.21 4.22
CA ILE A 79 -6.80 -5.56 5.62
C ILE A 79 -8.25 -6.01 5.81
N SER A 80 -8.46 -7.26 6.19
CA SER A 80 -9.78 -7.83 6.39
C SER A 80 -9.92 -8.47 7.78
N SER A 81 -11.00 -8.13 8.48
CA SER A 81 -11.32 -8.59 9.83
C SER A 81 -12.78 -9.06 9.92
N ALA A 82 -13.26 -9.35 11.13
CA ALA A 82 -14.68 -9.62 11.35
C ALA A 82 -15.57 -8.38 11.12
N ASN A 83 -14.98 -7.18 11.17
CA ASN A 83 -15.71 -5.91 11.06
C ASN A 83 -15.75 -5.36 9.63
N GLY A 84 -15.08 -6.02 8.68
CA GLY A 84 -15.06 -5.60 7.29
C GLY A 84 -13.69 -5.72 6.62
N THR A 85 -13.53 -4.98 5.52
CA THR A 85 -12.33 -4.96 4.69
C THR A 85 -11.97 -3.53 4.33
N LEU A 86 -10.69 -3.18 4.47
CA LEU A 86 -10.06 -1.97 3.96
C LEU A 86 -9.08 -2.36 2.85
N ILE A 87 -9.16 -1.69 1.72
CA ILE A 87 -8.23 -1.80 0.60
C ILE A 87 -7.64 -0.42 0.37
N MET A 88 -6.34 -0.38 0.07
CA MET A 88 -5.60 0.85 -0.20
C MET A 88 -4.62 0.65 -1.34
N GLN A 89 -4.39 1.70 -2.12
CA GLN A 89 -3.56 1.63 -3.31
C GLN A 89 -2.80 2.94 -3.54
N ILE A 90 -1.52 2.80 -3.89
CA ILE A 90 -0.68 3.81 -4.54
C ILE A 90 0.05 3.10 -5.69
N GLY A 91 -0.18 3.57 -6.91
CA GLY A 91 0.41 2.99 -8.12
C GLY A 91 -0.61 2.33 -9.04
N ASP A 92 -0.08 1.69 -10.07
CA ASP A 92 -0.78 1.11 -11.22
C ASP A 92 -1.11 -0.38 -11.06
N GLY A 93 -0.76 -0.98 -9.92
CA GLY A 93 -1.21 -2.32 -9.58
C GLY A 93 -2.71 -2.38 -9.26
N GLY A 94 -3.26 -3.59 -9.23
CA GLY A 94 -4.69 -3.82 -8.97
C GLY A 94 -4.94 -4.84 -7.86
N VAL A 95 -5.96 -4.59 -7.03
CA VAL A 95 -6.44 -5.52 -5.99
C VAL A 95 -7.79 -6.10 -6.41
N VAL A 96 -7.81 -7.38 -6.78
CA VAL A 96 -9.05 -8.12 -7.05
C VAL A 96 -9.48 -8.87 -5.80
N VAL A 97 -10.71 -8.67 -5.36
CA VAL A 97 -11.25 -9.26 -4.14
C VAL A 97 -12.61 -9.91 -4.39
N ASP A 98 -12.94 -10.95 -3.62
CA ASP A 98 -14.31 -11.47 -3.49
C ASP A 98 -14.80 -11.16 -2.07
N LEU A 99 -15.83 -10.32 -1.96
CA LEU A 99 -16.47 -9.94 -0.70
C LEU A 99 -17.78 -10.73 -0.42
N GLY A 100 -18.07 -11.75 -1.23
CA GLY A 100 -19.29 -12.56 -1.13
C GLY A 100 -20.23 -12.43 -2.33
N HIS A 101 -19.96 -11.48 -3.23
CA HIS A 101 -20.76 -11.22 -4.44
C HIS A 101 -20.02 -11.55 -5.74
N GLY A 102 -18.91 -12.28 -5.64
CA GLY A 102 -18.01 -12.57 -6.76
C GLY A 102 -16.82 -11.62 -6.83
N LEU A 103 -15.98 -11.83 -7.85
CA LEU A 103 -14.74 -11.07 -8.03
C LEU A 103 -15.04 -9.63 -8.47
N GLN A 104 -14.41 -8.68 -7.79
CA GLN A 104 -14.50 -7.25 -8.07
C GLN A 104 -13.11 -6.59 -7.98
N LEU A 105 -12.97 -5.45 -8.65
CA LEU A 105 -11.79 -4.57 -8.62
C LEU A 105 -12.22 -3.26 -7.94
N PRO A 106 -12.08 -3.13 -6.61
CA PRO A 106 -12.70 -2.03 -5.87
C PRO A 106 -12.04 -0.67 -6.12
N LEU A 107 -10.74 -0.68 -6.42
CA LEU A 107 -9.95 0.49 -6.77
C LEU A 107 -9.48 0.37 -8.21
N THR A 108 -9.64 1.44 -8.98
CA THR A 108 -9.13 1.47 -10.36
C THR A 108 -7.61 1.67 -10.30
N PRO A 109 -6.80 0.85 -10.99
CA PRO A 109 -5.37 1.07 -11.14
C PRO A 109 -5.04 2.53 -11.51
N MET A 110 -4.07 3.14 -10.82
CA MET A 110 -3.73 4.52 -11.11
C MET A 110 -3.00 4.60 -12.44
N VAL A 111 -3.67 5.15 -13.45
CA VAL A 111 -3.06 5.49 -14.73
C VAL A 111 -2.58 6.94 -14.65
N GLY A 112 -1.28 7.17 -14.81
CA GLY A 112 -0.76 8.53 -14.92
C GLY A 112 -1.22 9.24 -16.19
N GLU A 113 -0.96 10.55 -16.28
CA GLU A 113 -1.25 11.40 -17.45
C GLU A 113 -0.68 10.85 -18.76
N TYR A 114 0.39 10.06 -18.67
CA TYR A 114 0.95 9.26 -19.74
C TYR A 114 0.87 7.78 -19.36
N ALA A 115 0.65 6.91 -20.35
CA ALA A 115 0.56 5.46 -20.16
C ALA A 115 1.79 4.81 -19.47
N ASN A 116 2.91 5.55 -19.34
CA ASN A 116 4.16 5.09 -18.73
C ASN A 116 4.48 5.81 -17.40
N MET A 117 3.54 6.53 -16.80
CA MET A 117 3.75 7.24 -15.54
C MET A 117 3.09 6.49 -14.39
N THR A 118 3.91 5.82 -13.59
CA THR A 118 3.52 5.13 -12.36
C THR A 118 3.68 6.07 -11.16
N HIS A 119 2.75 6.00 -10.22
CA HIS A 119 2.82 6.75 -8.97
C HIS A 119 3.45 5.90 -7.87
N PHE A 120 4.32 6.51 -7.06
CA PHE A 120 5.09 5.80 -6.05
C PHE A 120 4.80 6.31 -4.65
N ILE A 121 4.97 5.43 -3.67
CA ILE A 121 4.82 5.79 -2.26
C ILE A 121 5.85 6.82 -1.79
N THR A 122 6.90 7.09 -2.57
CA THR A 122 7.93 8.10 -2.32
C THR A 122 7.60 9.47 -2.89
N ASP A 123 6.58 9.60 -3.75
CA ASP A 123 6.20 10.86 -4.40
C ASP A 123 5.74 11.90 -3.36
N GLU A 124 5.97 13.18 -3.58
CA GLU A 124 5.60 14.22 -2.60
C GLU A 124 4.10 14.22 -2.27
N ASP A 125 3.27 13.90 -3.27
CA ASP A 125 1.81 13.89 -3.19
C ASP A 125 1.21 12.48 -3.01
N ALA A 126 2.02 11.49 -2.61
CA ALA A 126 1.57 10.11 -2.44
C ALA A 126 0.38 9.96 -1.47
N VAL A 127 0.35 10.75 -0.39
CA VAL A 127 -0.75 10.72 0.59
C VAL A 127 -2.06 11.27 -0.02
N SER A 128 -1.98 12.34 -0.81
CA SER A 128 -3.16 12.87 -1.51
C SER A 128 -3.62 11.99 -2.66
N ARG A 129 -2.75 11.13 -3.18
CA ARG A 129 -3.10 10.14 -4.21
C ARG A 129 -3.60 8.82 -3.64
N LEU A 130 -3.40 8.56 -2.35
CA LEU A 130 -3.83 7.32 -1.70
C LEU A 130 -5.31 7.09 -1.96
N ASP A 131 -5.63 6.04 -2.71
CA ASP A 131 -7.00 5.64 -2.96
C ASP A 131 -7.38 4.52 -1.98
N THR A 132 -8.61 4.56 -1.48
CA THR A 132 -9.07 3.64 -0.44
C THR A 132 -10.50 3.18 -0.69
N PHE A 133 -10.76 1.94 -0.32
CA PHE A 133 -12.08 1.34 -0.37
C PHE A 133 -12.36 0.62 0.95
N THR A 134 -13.54 0.85 1.51
CA THR A 134 -13.99 0.18 2.73
C THR A 134 -15.29 -0.57 2.47
N SER A 135 -15.41 -1.75 3.07
CA SER A 135 -16.63 -2.54 3.10
C SER A 135 -16.83 -3.14 4.49
N THR A 136 -18.08 -3.34 4.89
CA THR A 136 -18.45 -4.10 6.09
C THR A 136 -18.31 -5.61 5.90
N GLU A 137 -18.05 -6.06 4.66
CA GLU A 137 -17.90 -7.46 4.30
C GLU A 137 -16.45 -7.92 4.43
N ARG A 138 -16.27 -9.20 4.78
CA ARG A 138 -14.96 -9.83 4.88
C ARG A 138 -14.53 -10.36 3.51
N ALA A 139 -13.26 -10.19 3.17
CA ALA A 139 -12.67 -10.78 1.98
C ALA A 139 -12.57 -12.31 2.10
N HIS A 140 -13.09 -13.00 1.08
CA HIS A 140 -13.01 -14.46 0.93
C HIS A 140 -11.86 -14.89 0.02
N LYS A 141 -11.60 -14.13 -1.04
CA LYS A 141 -10.49 -14.36 -1.99
C LYS A 141 -9.84 -13.05 -2.34
N VAL A 142 -8.54 -13.08 -2.56
CA VAL A 142 -7.73 -11.90 -2.90
C VAL A 142 -6.69 -12.31 -3.94
N ALA A 143 -6.53 -11.47 -4.96
CA ALA A 143 -5.43 -11.50 -5.90
C ALA A 143 -4.91 -10.06 -6.10
N GLN A 144 -3.59 -9.92 -6.21
CA GLN A 144 -2.94 -8.63 -6.49
C GLN A 144 -2.08 -8.79 -7.74
N LEU A 145 -2.12 -7.78 -8.61
CA LEU A 145 -1.51 -7.80 -9.94
C LEU A 145 -0.69 -6.52 -10.16
N PHE A 146 0.46 -6.65 -10.81
CA PHE A 146 1.24 -5.58 -11.43
C PHE A 146 1.47 -5.92 -12.90
#